data_AF-A0A2E2K5U6-F1
#
_entry.id   AF-A0A2E2K5U6-F1
#
_cell.length_a   1.000
_cell.length_b   1.000
_cell.length_c   1.000
_cell.angle_alpha   90.00
_cell.angle_beta   90.00
_cell.angle_gamma   90.00
#
_symmetry.space_group_name_H-M   'P 1'
#
loop_
_entity.id
_entity.type
_entity.pdbx_description
1 polymer ?
#
loop_
_entity_poly.entity_id
_entity_poly.type
_entity_poly.pdbx_seq_one_letter_code
_entity_poly.pdbx_strand_id
1 'polypeptide(L)' 'MAGGGPVEPEDDVPSPCVRNCCLDDKDICMGCKRSLREILDWHSASADEKRSILARCEARRRSD' A
#
# COMPACT_ATOMS: atom_id res chain seq x y z
N MET A 1 -30.00 -9.83 -5.76
CA MET A 1 -28.77 -9.00 -5.80
C MET A 1 -28.83 -8.02 -4.64
N ALA A 2 -28.53 -8.46 -3.42
CA ALA A 2 -28.63 -7.64 -2.21
C ALA A 2 -27.24 -7.47 -1.59
N GLY A 3 -26.92 -6.25 -1.16
CA GLY A 3 -25.81 -6.00 -0.23
C GLY A 3 -24.77 -4.96 -0.66
N GLY A 4 -25.17 -3.78 -1.13
CA GLY A 4 -24.30 -2.60 -1.09
C GLY A 4 -24.36 -2.00 0.32
N GLY A 5 -23.56 -2.53 1.25
CA GLY A 5 -23.38 -1.91 2.57
C GLY A 5 -22.63 -0.58 2.46
N PRO A 6 -22.87 0.39 3.35
CA PRO A 6 -22.07 1.61 3.39
C PRO A 6 -20.66 1.21 3.80
N VAL A 7 -19.69 1.39 2.89
CA VAL A 7 -18.29 1.23 3.25
C VAL A 7 -17.90 2.46 4.08
N GLU A 8 -17.80 2.29 5.39
CA GLU A 8 -17.43 3.34 6.35
C GLU A 8 -16.05 3.93 6.00
N PRO A 9 -15.96 5.23 5.64
CA PRO A 9 -14.75 5.83 5.08
C PRO A 9 -13.87 6.50 6.15
N GLU A 10 -13.43 5.76 7.17
CA GLU A 10 -12.61 6.34 8.26
C GLU A 10 -11.20 5.74 8.36
N ASP A 11 -10.93 4.64 7.64
CA ASP A 11 -9.61 4.00 7.47
C ASP A 11 -9.19 3.91 5.98
N ASP A 12 -9.79 4.73 5.11
CA ASP A 12 -9.55 4.74 3.66
C ASP A 12 -8.19 5.39 3.34
N VAL A 13 -7.11 4.75 3.76
CA VAL A 13 -5.78 5.03 3.22
C VAL A 13 -5.74 4.36 1.84
N PRO A 14 -5.76 5.11 0.74
CA PRO A 14 -5.83 4.52 -0.59
C PRO A 14 -4.57 3.70 -0.84
N SER A 15 -4.76 2.46 -1.33
CA SER A 15 -3.63 1.63 -1.68
C SER A 15 -2.89 2.25 -2.87
N PRO A 16 -1.59 2.51 -2.79
CA PRO A 16 -0.80 3.11 -3.88
C PRO A 16 -0.51 2.07 -4.99
N CYS A 17 -1.25 0.96 -5.03
CA CYS A 17 -1.03 -0.14 -5.94
C CYS A 17 -1.54 0.24 -7.34
N VAL A 18 -0.60 0.45 -8.26
CA VAL A 18 -0.90 0.74 -9.67
C VAL A 18 -1.21 -0.50 -10.51
N ARG A 19 -1.48 -1.66 -9.85
CA ARG A 19 -1.71 -2.98 -10.49
C ARG A 19 -0.63 -3.44 -11.47
N ASN A 20 0.54 -2.82 -11.42
CA ASN A 20 1.75 -3.20 -12.14
C ASN A 20 2.81 -3.62 -11.13
N CYS A 21 2.72 -4.86 -10.66
CA CYS A 21 3.59 -5.37 -9.60
C CYS A 21 4.82 -6.06 -10.22
N CYS A 22 5.96 -5.38 -10.18
CA CYS A 22 7.27 -5.94 -10.51
C CYS A 22 8.19 -5.73 -9.31
N LEU A 23 8.54 -6.79 -8.60
CA LEU A 23 9.46 -6.73 -7.46
C LEU A 23 10.92 -6.74 -7.97
N ASP A 24 11.80 -6.02 -7.29
CA ASP A 24 13.25 -6.11 -7.47
C ASP A 24 13.88 -7.20 -6.56
N ASP A 25 15.20 -7.35 -6.60
CA ASP A 25 15.97 -8.26 -5.73
C ASP A 25 15.84 -7.96 -4.22
N LYS A 26 15.31 -6.80 -3.83
CA LYS A 26 15.06 -6.40 -2.44
C LYS A 26 13.59 -6.54 -2.06
N ASP A 27 12.81 -7.26 -2.86
CA ASP A 27 11.37 -7.41 -2.71
C ASP A 27 10.63 -6.07 -2.73
N ILE A 28 11.17 -5.04 -3.38
CA ILE A 28 10.52 -3.73 -3.54
C ILE A 28 9.80 -3.69 -4.87
N CYS A 29 8.50 -3.41 -4.84
CA CYS A 29 7.72 -3.19 -6.04
C CYS A 29 8.22 -1.94 -6.76
N MET A 30 8.78 -2.08 -7.95
CA MET A 30 9.29 -0.99 -8.75
C MET A 30 8.20 0.02 -9.15
N GLY A 31 6.93 -0.40 -9.19
CA GLY A 31 5.79 0.47 -9.49
C GLY A 31 5.34 1.33 -8.31
N CYS A 32 4.96 0.72 -7.19
CA CYS A 32 4.44 1.44 -6.02
C CYS A 32 5.48 1.71 -4.92
N LYS A 33 6.72 1.24 -5.10
CA LYS A 33 7.87 1.35 -4.16
C LYS A 33 7.64 0.74 -2.76
N ARG A 34 6.60 -0.08 -2.61
CA ARG A 34 6.32 -0.88 -1.40
C ARG A 34 7.13 -2.16 -1.40
N SER A 35 7.61 -2.57 -0.24
CA SER A 35 8.17 -3.92 -0.08
C SER A 35 7.06 -4.97 -0.09
N LEU A 36 7.40 -6.21 -0.48
CA LEU A 36 6.52 -7.36 -0.43
C LEU A 36 5.94 -7.55 0.98
N ARG A 37 6.77 -7.37 2.01
CA ARG A 37 6.32 -7.43 3.41
C ARG A 37 5.27 -6.38 3.72
N GLU A 38 5.51 -5.13 3.34
CA GLU A 38 4.52 -4.05 3.48
C GLU A 38 3.24 -4.29 2.67
N ILE A 39 3.31 -4.99 1.54
CA ILE A 39 2.13 -5.39 0.74
C ILE A 39 1.32 -6.47 1.47
N LEU A 40 2.00 -7.46 2.07
CA LEU A 40 1.36 -8.52 2.86
C LEU A 40 0.73 -7.95 4.14
N ASP A 41 1.47 -7.10 4.86
CA ASP A 41 1.01 -6.48 6.10
C ASP A 41 -0.09 -5.45 5.86
N TRP A 42 -0.25 -4.90 4.65
CA TRP A 42 -1.23 -3.84 4.36
C TRP A 42 -2.67 -4.17 4.76
N HIS A 43 -3.09 -5.42 4.55
CA HIS A 43 -4.45 -5.85 4.83
C HIS A 43 -4.70 -6.00 6.35
N SER A 44 -3.64 -6.19 7.14
CA SER A 44 -3.69 -6.26 8.60
C SER A 44 -3.22 -4.98 9.29
N ALA A 45 -2.65 -4.03 8.54
CA ALA A 45 -2.11 -2.78 9.04
C ALA A 45 -3.20 -1.79 9.42
N SER A 46 -2.98 -1.07 10.53
CA SER A 46 -3.83 0.03 11.00
C SER A 46 -3.66 1.27 10.11
N ALA A 47 -4.61 2.23 10.10
CA ALA A 47 -4.46 3.48 9.35
C ALA A 47 -3.11 4.19 9.56
N ASP A 48 -2.59 4.20 10.78
CA ASP A 48 -1.29 4.81 11.10
C ASP A 48 -0.12 4.06 10.43
N GLU A 49 -0.10 2.73 10.52
CA GLU A 49 0.88 1.89 9.84
C GLU A 49 0.81 2.06 8.33
N LYS A 50 -0.41 2.10 7.77
CA LYS A 50 -0.63 2.35 6.34
C LYS A 50 -0.02 3.68 5.91
N ARG A 51 -0.23 4.75 6.68
CA ARG A 51 0.36 6.09 6.43
C ARG A 51 1.89 6.06 6.52
N SER A 52 2.44 5.35 7.51
CA SER A 52 3.88 5.19 7.68
C SER A 52 4.51 4.44 6.50
N ILE A 53 3.87 3.36 6.04
CA ILE A 53 4.29 2.63 4.83
C ILE A 53 4.28 3.55 3.61
N LEU A 54 3.21 4.33 3.42
CA LEU A 54 3.12 5.29 2.32
C LEU A 54 4.25 6.32 2.36
N ALA A 55 4.54 6.90 3.53
CA ALA A 55 5.61 7.88 3.69
C ALA A 55 6.98 7.27 3.33
N ARG A 56 7.25 6.03 3.74
CA ARG A 56 8.48 5.30 3.36
C ARG A 56 8.56 5.04 1.86
N CYS A 57 7.44 4.67 1.23
CA CYS A 57 7.39 4.43 -0.20
C CYS A 57 7.60 5.72 -1.00
N GLU A 58 7.04 6.84 -0.56
CA GLU A 58 7.26 8.14 -1.17
C GLU A 58 8.71 8.59 -1.01
N ALA A 59 9.32 8.39 0.16
CA ALA A 59 10.73 8.68 0.38
C ALA A 59 11.64 7.85 -0.56
N ARG A 60 11.33 6.57 -0.75
CA ARG A 60 12.03 5.71 -1.74
C ARG A 60 11.83 6.23 -3.16
N ARG A 61 10.60 6.59 -3.53
CA ARG A 61 10.25 7.14 -4.86
C ARG A 61 10.94 8.46 -5.16
N ARG A 62 11.26 9.28 -4.14
CA ARG A 62 12.04 10.51 -4.32
C ARG A 62 13.54 10.27 -4.45
N SER A 63 14.02 9.12 -3.98
CA SER A 63 15.45 8.77 -3.96
C SER A 63 15.88 7.91 -5.15
N ASP A 64 14.93 7.49 -5.99
CA ASP A 64 15.09 6.69 -7.21
C ASP A 64 14.71 7.53 -8.43
#